data_AF-A0A2M7JK20-F1
#
_entry.id   AF-A0A2M7JK20-F1
#
_cell.length_a   1.000
_cell.length_b   1.000
_cell.length_c   1.000
_cell.angle_alpha   90.00
_cell.angle_beta   90.00
_cell.angle_gamma   90.00
#
_symmetry.space_group_name_H-M   'P 1'
#
loop_
_entity.id
_entity.type
_entity.pdbx_description
1 polymer ?
#
loop_
_entity_poly.entity_id
_entity_poly.type
_entity_poly.pdbx_seq_one_letter_code
_entity_poly.pdbx_strand_id
1 'polypeptide(L)' 'MTKTEKTRLTLDVTSEENGLLEKIAHERGMTKSAILRESLGFMSVVMSARRNAQKVCIVDEKNNSMREVILGR' A
#
# COMPACT_ATOMS: atom_id res chain seq x y z
N MET A 1 5.09 -16.83 21.37
CA MET A 1 5.17 -15.63 20.50
C MET A 1 5.98 -16.00 19.27
N THR A 2 5.34 -16.14 18.10
CA THR A 2 6.06 -16.39 16.84
C THR A 2 6.84 -15.15 16.46
N LYS A 3 8.17 -15.22 16.51
CA LYS A 3 9.07 -14.14 16.10
C LYS A 3 8.82 -13.88 14.61
N THR A 4 8.24 -12.74 14.26
CA THR A 4 8.05 -12.36 12.85
C THR A 4 9.42 -12.21 12.22
N GLU A 5 9.79 -13.13 11.33
CA GLU A 5 11.03 -13.03 10.57
C GLU A 5 10.98 -11.77 9.70
N LYS A 6 11.94 -10.87 9.89
CA LYS A 6 12.06 -9.65 9.09
C LYS A 6 13.14 -9.86 8.05
N THR A 7 12.76 -9.91 6.78
CA THR A 7 13.71 -9.95 5.66
C THR A 7 14.05 -8.54 5.20
N ARG A 8 15.34 -8.27 4.99
CA ARG A 8 15.80 -7.01 4.40
C ARG A 8 15.75 -7.12 2.87
N LEU A 9 15.08 -6.16 2.24
CA LEU A 9 15.02 -6.02 0.80
C LEU A 9 15.75 -4.72 0.40
N THR A 10 16.49 -4.78 -0.69
CA THR A 10 17.08 -3.62 -1.37
C THR A 10 16.30 -3.39 -2.65
N LEU A 11 15.93 -2.14 -2.91
CA LEU A 11 15.18 -1.73 -4.10
C LEU A 11 16.00 -0.66 -4.81
N ASP A 12 16.33 -0.92 -6.06
CA ASP A 12 16.88 0.10 -6.95
C ASP A 12 15.72 0.88 -7.55
N VAL A 13 15.75 2.21 -7.36
CA VAL A 13 14.73 3.14 -7.85
C VAL A 13 15.43 4.34 -8.46
N THR A 14 14.75 5.03 -9.36
CA THR A 14 15.24 6.30 -9.88
C THR A 14 15.30 7.37 -8.79
N SER A 15 16.11 8.41 -9.00
CA SER A 15 16.18 9.55 -8.09
C SER A 15 14.84 10.26 -7.92
N GLU A 16 14.03 10.31 -8.97
CA GLU A 16 12.68 10.89 -8.96
C GLU A 16 11.73 10.09 -8.05
N GLU A 17 11.70 8.77 -8.21
CA GLU A 17 10.90 7.87 -7.38
C GLU A 17 11.31 7.91 -5.91
N ASN A 18 12.62 7.94 -5.63
CA ASN A 18 13.11 8.10 -4.26
C ASN A 18 12.68 9.46 -3.68
N GLY A 19 12.80 10.54 -4.45
CA GLY A 19 12.37 11.88 -4.02
C GLY A 19 10.87 11.94 -3.71
N LEU A 20 10.04 11.30 -4.53
CA LEU A 20 8.61 11.17 -4.27
C LEU A 20 8.34 10.39 -2.98
N LEU A 21 9.04 9.27 -2.77
CA LEU A 21 8.89 8.45 -1.58
C LEU A 21 9.31 9.20 -0.30
N GLU A 22 10.37 10.02 -0.38
CA GLU A 22 10.81 10.89 0.71
C GLU A 22 9.79 11.97 1.05
N LYS A 23 9.21 12.61 0.03
CA LYS A 23 8.15 13.60 0.22
C LYS A 23 6.93 12.99 0.91
N ILE A 24 6.45 11.84 0.43
CA ILE A 24 5.30 11.14 1.04
C ILE A 24 5.61 10.72 2.49
N ALA A 25 6.80 10.20 2.73
CA ALA A 25 7.23 9.81 4.07
C ALA A 25 7.25 11.02 5.02
N HIS A 26 7.76 12.17 4.56
CA HIS A 26 7.78 13.41 5.32
C HIS A 26 6.37 13.94 5.63
N GLU A 27 5.50 14.04 4.62
CA GLU A 27 4.12 14.52 4.77
C GLU A 27 3.28 13.69 5.76
N ARG A 28 3.57 12.40 5.85
CA ARG A 28 2.85 11.46 6.75
C ARG A 28 3.54 11.24 8.10
N GLY A 29 4.74 11.80 8.33
CA GLY A 29 5.52 11.54 9.53
C GLY A 29 5.97 10.07 9.66
N MET A 30 6.20 9.40 8.53
CA MET A 30 6.53 7.98 8.45
C MET A 30 7.92 7.74 7.85
N THR A 31 8.41 6.50 7.93
CA THR A 31 9.62 6.09 7.20
C THR A 31 9.27 5.59 5.80
N LYS A 32 10.20 5.73 4.84
CA LYS A 32 10.06 5.16 3.48
C LYS A 32 9.65 3.68 3.51
N SER A 33 10.29 2.88 4.37
CA SER A 33 9.98 1.46 4.52
C SER A 33 8.59 1.20 5.13
N ALA A 34 8.07 2.10 5.97
CA ALA A 34 6.70 1.98 6.47
C ALA A 34 5.67 2.25 5.36
N ILE A 35 5.89 3.29 4.55
CA ILE A 35 5.07 3.57 3.35
C ILE A 35 5.05 2.38 2.40
N LEU A 36 6.23 1.82 2.08
CA LEU A 36 6.31 0.64 1.19
C LEU A 36 5.57 -0.58 1.77
N ARG A 37 5.65 -0.81 3.09
CA ARG A 37 4.91 -1.91 3.72
C ARG A 37 3.40 -1.71 3.67
N GLU A 38 2.89 -0.50 3.91
CA GLU A 38 1.46 -0.20 3.80
C GLU A 38 0.97 -0.38 2.36
N SER A 39 1.73 0.13 1.39
CA SER A 39 1.42 -0.01 -0.04
C SER A 39 1.39 -1.49 -0.47
N LEU A 40 2.34 -2.31 -0.01
CA LEU A 40 2.35 -3.75 -0.27
C LEU A 40 1.15 -4.47 0.37
N GLY A 41 0.79 -4.08 1.60
CA GLY A 41 -0.40 -4.61 2.28
C GLY A 41 -1.68 -4.30 1.52
N PHE A 42 -1.86 -3.04 1.11
CA PHE A 42 -2.99 -2.62 0.28
C PHE A 42 -3.02 -3.37 -1.05
N MET A 43 -1.88 -3.46 -1.75
CA MET A 43 -1.79 -4.19 -3.02
C MET A 43 -2.14 -5.67 -2.87
N SER A 44 -1.74 -6.32 -1.77
CA SER A 44 -2.11 -7.70 -1.48
C SER A 44 -3.63 -7.88 -1.39
N VAL A 45 -4.31 -6.98 -0.67
CA VAL A 45 -5.78 -6.99 -0.55
C VAL A 45 -6.44 -6.81 -1.92
N VAL A 46 -6.01 -5.82 -2.70
CA VAL A 46 -6.61 -5.55 -4.00
C VAL A 46 -6.36 -6.69 -4.99
N MET A 47 -5.15 -7.25 -5.02
CA MET A 47 -4.83 -8.39 -5.87
C MET A 47 -5.62 -9.64 -5.48
N SER A 48 -5.85 -9.86 -4.18
CA SER A 48 -6.70 -10.95 -3.71
C SER A 48 -8.15 -10.77 -4.19
N ALA A 49 -8.72 -9.58 -4.02
CA ALA A 49 -10.05 -9.26 -4.50
C ALA A 49 -10.17 -9.47 -6.02
N ARG A 50 -9.20 -8.99 -6.80
CA ARG A 50 -9.14 -9.19 -8.25
C ARG A 50 -9.15 -10.66 -8.65
N ARG A 51 -8.33 -11.50 -7.98
CA ARG A 51 -8.30 -12.96 -8.25
C ARG A 51 -9.65 -13.62 -7.99
N ASN A 52 -10.43 -13.10 -7.05
CA ASN A 52 -11.74 -13.63 -6.68
C ASN A 52 -12.91 -12.93 -7.39
N ALA A 53 -12.65 -12.10 -8.40
CA ALA A 53 -13.65 -11.26 -9.07
C ALA A 53 -14.46 -10.36 -8.11
N GLN A 54 -13.86 -9.95 -6.99
CA GLN A 54 -14.42 -9.06 -5.99
C GLN A 54 -13.96 -7.61 -6.20
N LYS A 55 -14.78 -6.66 -5.75
CA LYS A 55 -14.48 -5.23 -5.76
C LYS A 55 -13.91 -4.79 -4.41
N VAL A 56 -13.02 -3.80 -4.42
CA VAL A 56 -12.54 -3.12 -3.21
C VAL A 56 -13.18 -1.73 -3.17
N CYS A 57 -13.77 -1.37 -2.04
CA CYS A 57 -14.40 -0.07 -1.85
C CYS A 57 -13.77 0.66 -0.66
N ILE A 58 -13.69 1.98 -0.77
CA ILE A 58 -13.44 2.85 0.38
C ILE A 58 -14.81 3.15 0.99
N VAL A 59 -14.96 2.87 2.28
CA VAL A 59 -16.20 3.12 3.03
C VAL A 59 -15.98 4.23 4.06
N ASP A 60 -17.03 4.97 4.40
CA ASP A 60 -17.02 5.90 5.54
C ASP A 60 -17.14 5.15 6.88
N GLU A 61 -17.10 5.89 7.99
CA GLU A 61 -17.28 5.34 9.35
C GLU A 61 -18.64 4.65 9.56
N LYS A 62 -19.61 4.91 8.68
CA LYS A 62 -20.96 4.33 8.70
C LYS A 62 -21.09 3.16 7.70
N ASN A 63 -19.98 2.70 7.12
CA ASN A 63 -19.92 1.66 6.09
C ASN A 63 -20.63 1.99 4.76
N ASN A 64 -20.88 3.27 4.47
CA ASN A 64 -21.38 3.66 3.17
C ASN A 64 -20.22 3.64 2.17
N SER A 65 -20.40 2.95 1.04
CA SER A 65 -19.42 2.94 -0.04
C SER A 65 -19.27 4.36 -0.60
N MET A 66 -18.10 4.96 -0.37
CA MET A 66 -17.78 6.28 -0.88
C MET A 66 -17.25 6.21 -2.31
N ARG A 67 -16.37 5.24 -2.60
CA ARG A 67 -15.74 5.07 -3.92
C ARG A 67 -15.30 3.62 -4.18
N GLU A 68 -15.48 3.14 -5.40
CA GLU A 68 -14.90 1.88 -5.90
C GLU A 68 -13.43 2.10 -6.29
N VAL A 69 -12.54 1.21 -5.85
CA VAL A 69 -11.13 1.18 -6.29
C VAL A 69 -11.04 0.31 -7.53
N ILE A 70 -10.88 0.94 -8.69
CA ILE A 70 -10.68 0.26 -9.98
C ILE A 70 -9.20 0.30 -10.31
N LEU A 71 -8.53 -0.86 -10.39
CA LEU A 71 -7.18 -0.93 -10.92
C LEU A 71 -7.23 -1.18 -12.44
N GLY A 72 -6.55 -0.32 -13.19
CA GLY A 72 -6.27 -0.52 -14.61
C GLY A 72 -5.45 -1.79 -14.85
N ARG A 73 -5.55 -2.35 -16.06
CA ARG A 73 -4.75 -3.51 -16.48
C ARG A 73 -3.29 -3.17 -16.67
#